data_AF-A0A106EGH7-F1
#
_entry.id   AF-A0A106EGH7-F1
#
_cell.length_a   1.000
_cell.length_b   1.000
_cell.length_c   1.000
_cell.angle_alpha   90.00
_cell.angle_beta   90.00
_cell.angle_gamma   90.00
#
_symmetry.space_group_name_H-M   'P 1'
#
loop_
_entity.id
_entity.type
_entity.pdbx_description
1 polymer ?
#
loop_
_entity_poly.entity_id
_entity_poly.type
_entity_poly.pdbx_seq_one_letter_code
_entity_poly.pdbx_strand_id
1 'polypeptide(L)'
;MSIPASLIASVTPSVISAGGSALDLVGIMLTTNTRVPVGTVPTFPTQAAVAAYFGSASTEAQLAAIYFNGFDNSNVKPGSLGFMQYPTAPVKAYLRGGSLAAMTLAQLQALSGSLTVNVDGFPRTAASINLSSASSFSAAAASIQTALNATPPTPAVVTGSIAGTTLTVSAVTSGTLAIGQVLSGTGVTAGTKITGFLTGTGGTGTYTVDQSQTVASTSITAAAAAVTVTFDSTSSAFVITSGISGAPSTAAFATGTLAATLDLTQATGAVLSQGAAASTPSGAMNALTKITQNWVSFMTTFDPDNGVGNTQKMAFATWTSQQNNRYLYAAWDTDQSPTTTVPATSSLGYLVNQSNMSGVVPIYQDINQAAFLMGAIASIDFTETNGRITLAFKSQSGLAATVTDATTYQNLVANGYNCYGAFATANDQFTFFTPGQIAGQYDWIDAYIDQIWMNNQFQLGIMTGLTQSKSVPYNAVGDATIESWLMDTVNQAVNFGAIREGVQLGAAQVQQVNTAAGLKIDGVLSSRGWYLQVLASKATAQTRAARQSPPCTFWYMDGGSVQQLNLASVMVQ
;
A
#
# COMPACT_ATOMS: atom_id res chain seq x y z
N MET A 1 20.43 3.27 -0.70
CA MET A 1 20.52 1.83 -0.39
C MET A 1 21.32 1.67 0.88
N SER A 2 20.71 1.15 1.94
CA SER A 2 21.31 0.94 3.26
C SER A 2 21.24 -0.55 3.62
N ILE A 3 22.21 -1.04 4.40
CA ILE A 3 22.28 -2.44 4.86
C ILE A 3 21.14 -2.67 5.88
N PRO A 4 20.32 -3.73 5.75
CA PRO A 4 19.17 -3.96 6.64
C PRO A 4 19.60 -4.22 8.09
N ALA A 5 19.01 -3.50 9.05
CA ALA A 5 19.20 -3.73 10.49
C ALA A 5 18.72 -5.12 10.96
N SER A 6 17.93 -5.83 10.15
CA SER A 6 17.52 -7.22 10.37
C SER A 6 18.67 -8.24 10.34
N LEU A 7 19.86 -7.81 9.90
CA LEU A 7 21.08 -8.61 10.03
C LEU A 7 21.73 -8.53 11.43
N ILE A 8 21.24 -7.63 12.30
CA ILE A 8 21.82 -7.35 13.62
C ILE A 8 20.81 -7.63 14.76
N ALA A 9 19.53 -7.35 14.56
CA ALA A 9 18.46 -7.63 15.53
C ALA A 9 17.22 -8.25 14.85
N SER A 10 16.77 -9.42 15.32
CA SER A 10 15.57 -10.12 14.84
C SER A 10 14.65 -10.47 16.01
N VAL A 11 13.47 -9.87 16.07
CA VAL A 11 12.30 -10.44 16.78
C VAL A 11 11.50 -11.13 15.70
N THR A 12 11.49 -12.47 15.68
CA THR A 12 10.74 -13.16 14.64
C THR A 12 9.24 -12.90 14.89
N PRO A 13 8.51 -12.30 13.94
CA PRO A 13 8.92 -12.21 12.54
C PRO A 13 8.87 -10.75 11.93
N SER A 14 9.96 -10.37 11.22
CA SER A 14 10.43 -9.00 10.83
C SER A 14 10.12 -8.60 9.34
N VAL A 15 10.37 -7.40 8.75
CA VAL A 15 11.57 -6.50 8.66
C VAL A 15 11.27 -5.00 8.29
N ILE A 16 12.31 -4.14 8.07
CA ILE A 16 12.52 -2.72 8.50
C ILE A 16 13.01 -1.73 7.40
N SER A 17 12.97 -0.40 7.66
CA SER A 17 14.15 0.50 7.51
C SER A 17 14.18 1.66 8.54
N ALA A 18 15.36 2.23 8.78
CA ALA A 18 15.83 2.89 10.01
C ALA A 18 15.58 4.41 10.14
N GLY A 19 15.42 4.85 11.40
CA GLY A 19 15.49 6.24 11.84
C GLY A 19 14.15 6.98 11.80
N GLY A 20 13.48 7.09 12.94
CA GLY A 20 12.25 7.88 13.06
C GLY A 20 11.47 7.55 14.31
N SER A 21 10.65 8.50 14.75
CA SER A 21 9.68 8.43 15.85
C SER A 21 8.89 7.11 15.90
N ALA A 22 8.20 6.85 17.02
CA ALA A 22 7.28 5.73 17.16
C ALA A 22 6.44 5.54 15.88
N LEU A 23 6.32 4.29 15.43
CA LEU A 23 5.51 3.95 14.24
C LEU A 23 4.12 4.53 14.43
N ASP A 24 3.80 5.57 13.65
CA ASP A 24 2.43 5.98 13.44
C ASP A 24 1.74 4.80 12.73
N LEU A 25 0.58 4.36 13.22
CA LEU A 25 -0.20 3.27 12.61
C LEU A 25 -0.85 3.71 11.29
N VAL A 26 -0.04 4.27 10.39
CA VAL A 26 -0.41 4.89 9.12
C VAL A 26 -1.07 3.88 8.20
N GLY A 27 -2.11 4.35 7.52
CA GLY A 27 -2.80 3.61 6.47
C GLY A 27 -2.20 3.88 5.09
N ILE A 28 -2.23 2.86 4.22
CA ILE A 28 -1.96 3.01 2.78
C ILE A 28 -3.17 2.60 1.95
N MET A 29 -3.60 3.45 1.02
CA MET A 29 -4.65 3.12 0.05
C MET A 29 -4.04 2.86 -1.33
N LEU A 30 -4.27 1.66 -1.88
CA LEU A 30 -3.92 1.35 -3.26
C LEU A 30 -5.03 1.87 -4.18
N THR A 31 -4.66 2.67 -5.18
CA THR A 31 -5.62 3.33 -6.08
C THR A 31 -5.29 3.10 -7.55
N THR A 32 -6.31 2.99 -8.40
CA THR A 32 -6.14 3.00 -9.87
C THR A 32 -5.94 4.41 -10.44
N ASN A 33 -6.01 5.45 -9.60
CA ASN A 33 -5.85 6.84 -10.02
C ASN A 33 -4.42 7.11 -10.49
N THR A 34 -4.28 7.35 -11.79
CA THR A 34 -2.97 7.54 -12.45
C THR A 34 -2.24 8.82 -12.01
N ARG A 35 -2.92 9.69 -11.26
CA ARG A 35 -2.34 10.90 -10.69
C ARG A 35 -1.23 10.63 -9.69
N VAL A 36 -1.27 9.49 -8.98
CA VAL A 36 -0.16 9.04 -8.14
C VAL A 36 0.93 8.49 -9.04
N PRO A 37 2.17 9.02 -9.05
CA PRO A 37 3.21 8.49 -9.92
C PRO A 37 3.56 7.04 -9.58
N VAL A 38 3.80 6.23 -10.61
CA VAL A 38 4.29 4.86 -10.46
C VAL A 38 5.59 4.86 -9.65
N GLY A 39 5.70 3.95 -8.68
CA GLY A 39 6.90 3.81 -7.85
C GLY A 39 7.03 4.88 -6.76
N THR A 40 5.95 5.62 -6.47
CA THR A 40 5.89 6.59 -5.37
C THR A 40 4.72 6.29 -4.44
N VAL A 41 4.83 6.79 -3.19
CA VAL A 41 3.77 6.70 -2.18
C VAL A 41 3.61 8.09 -1.56
N PRO A 42 2.93 9.04 -2.23
CA PRO A 42 2.63 10.34 -1.63
C PRO A 42 1.83 10.15 -0.34
N THR A 43 2.30 10.80 0.72
CA THR A 43 1.65 10.83 2.03
C THR A 43 1.08 12.21 2.31
N PHE A 44 -0.06 12.25 2.96
CA PHE A 44 -0.81 13.47 3.23
C PHE A 44 -1.14 13.53 4.72
N PRO A 45 -0.98 14.69 5.39
CA PRO A 45 -1.27 14.81 6.81
C PRO A 45 -2.74 15.09 7.13
N THR A 46 -3.55 15.43 6.12
CA THR A 46 -4.94 15.84 6.31
C THR A 46 -5.83 15.46 5.11
N GLN A 47 -7.13 15.35 5.35
CA GLN A 47 -8.13 15.20 4.29
C GLN A 47 -8.06 16.35 3.26
N ALA A 48 -7.87 17.59 3.69
CA ALA A 48 -7.80 18.74 2.80
C ALA A 48 -6.62 18.62 1.81
N ALA A 49 -5.48 18.10 2.26
CA ALA A 49 -4.33 17.85 1.40
C ALA A 49 -4.61 16.74 0.37
N VAL A 50 -5.33 15.68 0.76
CA VAL A 50 -5.79 14.63 -0.18
C VAL A 50 -6.76 15.22 -1.21
N ALA A 51 -7.74 16.03 -0.77
CA ALA A 51 -8.71 16.68 -1.64
C ALA A 51 -8.05 17.67 -2.61
N ALA A 52 -7.01 18.40 -2.18
CA ALA A 52 -6.23 19.26 -3.06
C ALA A 52 -5.44 18.44 -4.10
N TYR A 53 -4.92 17.27 -3.72
CA TYR A 53 -4.17 16.41 -4.62
C TYR A 53 -5.06 15.68 -5.62
N PHE A 54 -6.13 15.03 -5.19
CA PHE A 54 -6.98 14.19 -6.06
C PHE A 54 -8.19 14.93 -6.64
N GLY A 55 -8.59 16.04 -6.03
CA GLY A 55 -9.87 16.71 -6.26
C GLY A 55 -10.88 16.31 -5.18
N SER A 56 -11.68 17.27 -4.69
CA SER A 56 -12.63 17.06 -3.57
C SER A 56 -13.73 16.04 -3.86
N ALA A 57 -14.08 15.82 -5.13
CA ALA A 57 -15.07 14.83 -5.55
C ALA A 57 -14.48 13.42 -5.77
N SER A 58 -13.17 13.25 -5.64
CA SER A 58 -12.52 11.95 -5.84
C SER A 58 -12.89 10.95 -4.74
N THR A 59 -12.90 9.67 -5.09
CA THR A 59 -13.05 8.57 -4.11
C THR A 59 -11.96 8.64 -3.05
N GLU A 60 -10.72 8.97 -3.41
CA GLU A 60 -9.62 9.13 -2.46
C GLU A 60 -9.91 10.22 -1.42
N ALA A 61 -10.46 11.37 -1.82
CA ALA A 61 -10.80 12.46 -0.90
C ALA A 61 -11.96 12.10 0.04
N GLN A 62 -12.95 11.35 -0.45
CA GLN A 62 -14.08 10.87 0.35
C GLN A 62 -13.62 9.84 1.40
N LEU A 63 -12.83 8.85 0.99
CA LEU A 63 -12.27 7.84 1.91
C LEU A 63 -11.31 8.47 2.92
N ALA A 64 -10.51 9.46 2.51
CA ALA A 64 -9.65 10.19 3.42
C ALA A 64 -10.44 10.93 4.51
N ALA A 65 -11.63 11.46 4.21
CA ALA A 65 -12.47 12.10 5.21
C ALA A 65 -12.85 11.12 6.33
N ILE A 66 -13.19 9.89 5.97
CA ILE A 66 -13.52 8.82 6.92
C ILE A 66 -12.27 8.37 7.69
N TYR A 67 -11.16 8.17 6.99
CA TYR A 67 -9.90 7.76 7.61
C TYR A 67 -9.47 8.79 8.67
N PHE A 68 -9.34 10.07 8.33
CA PHE A 68 -8.86 11.11 9.25
C PHE A 68 -9.83 11.44 10.39
N ASN A 69 -11.12 11.12 10.25
CA ASN A 69 -12.07 11.26 11.35
C ASN A 69 -11.85 10.22 12.46
N GLY A 70 -11.24 9.07 12.18
CA GLY A 70 -11.03 8.02 13.18
C GLY A 70 -12.33 7.50 13.79
N PHE A 71 -12.30 7.02 15.03
CA PHE A 71 -13.53 6.65 15.76
C PHE A 71 -14.00 7.76 16.71
N ASP A 72 -15.30 7.80 17.02
CA ASP A 72 -15.88 8.74 17.99
C ASP A 72 -15.26 8.52 19.38
N ASN A 73 -14.96 9.60 20.11
CA ASN A 73 -14.31 9.59 21.42
C ASN A 73 -12.86 9.07 21.45
N SER A 74 -12.16 9.09 20.31
CA SER A 74 -10.69 8.90 20.30
C SER A 74 -9.95 10.14 20.77
N ASN A 75 -8.87 9.93 21.52
CA ASN A 75 -8.00 10.98 22.05
C ASN A 75 -6.98 11.48 21.01
N VAL A 76 -6.64 10.64 20.04
CA VAL A 76 -5.73 10.93 18.92
C VAL A 76 -6.45 10.66 17.60
N LYS A 77 -6.15 11.46 16.57
CA LYS A 77 -6.63 11.26 15.19
C LYS A 77 -5.47 10.87 14.28
N PRO A 78 -5.74 10.23 13.13
CA PRO A 78 -4.68 9.76 12.25
C PRO A 78 -3.80 10.91 11.74
N GLY A 79 -2.48 10.75 11.87
CA GLY A 79 -1.53 11.81 11.50
C GLY A 79 -1.13 11.84 10.02
N SER A 80 -1.34 10.74 9.28
CA SER A 80 -0.95 10.63 7.87
C SER A 80 -1.71 9.52 7.14
N LEU A 81 -1.95 9.70 5.84
CA LEU A 81 -2.49 8.70 4.92
C LEU A 81 -1.65 8.66 3.64
N GLY A 82 -1.20 7.48 3.23
CA GLY A 82 -0.46 7.30 1.98
C GLY A 82 -1.30 6.69 0.85
N PHE A 83 -0.94 7.00 -0.38
CA PHE A 83 -1.57 6.42 -1.58
C PHE A 83 -0.52 5.82 -2.50
N MET A 84 -0.78 4.64 -3.04
CA MET A 84 0.08 4.04 -4.07
C MET A 84 -0.75 3.70 -5.30
N GLN A 85 -0.25 4.03 -6.49
CA GLN A 85 -0.91 3.58 -7.72
C GLN A 85 -0.81 2.05 -7.83
N TYR A 86 -1.94 1.40 -8.10
CA TYR A 86 -2.05 0.00 -8.49
C TYR A 86 -2.56 -0.09 -9.94
N PRO A 87 -1.65 -0.27 -10.92
CA PRO A 87 -2.03 -0.46 -12.31
C PRO A 87 -2.78 -1.80 -12.49
N THR A 88 -4.09 -1.78 -12.73
CA THR A 88 -4.85 -2.99 -13.15
C THR A 88 -4.65 -3.32 -14.62
N ALA A 89 -4.16 -2.35 -15.40
CA ALA A 89 -3.78 -2.45 -16.80
C ALA A 89 -2.49 -1.65 -17.04
N PRO A 90 -1.80 -1.82 -18.18
CA PRO A 90 -0.63 -1.01 -18.51
C PRO A 90 -0.94 0.49 -18.50
N VAL A 91 -0.18 1.26 -17.73
CA VAL A 91 -0.32 2.72 -17.60
C VAL A 91 0.78 3.45 -18.37
N LYS A 92 0.50 4.70 -18.72
CA LYS A 92 1.38 5.56 -19.53
C LYS A 92 2.31 6.40 -18.65
N ALA A 93 3.50 6.67 -19.14
CA ALA A 93 4.37 7.69 -18.56
C ALA A 93 3.79 9.08 -18.77
N TYR A 94 4.05 9.98 -17.84
CA TYR A 94 3.75 11.39 -17.98
C TYR A 94 4.77 12.28 -17.25
N LEU A 95 4.87 13.52 -17.75
CA LEU A 95 5.45 14.66 -17.05
C LEU A 95 4.31 15.62 -16.71
N ARG A 96 4.07 15.84 -15.41
CA ARG A 96 3.16 16.87 -14.91
C ARG A 96 3.98 18.04 -14.41
N GLY A 97 3.68 19.24 -14.88
CA GLY A 97 4.35 20.46 -14.40
C GLY A 97 4.08 20.75 -12.92
N GLY A 98 4.83 21.72 -12.39
CA GLY A 98 4.47 22.40 -11.15
C GLY A 98 3.19 23.21 -11.30
N SER A 99 2.71 23.77 -10.18
CA SER A 99 1.46 24.51 -10.16
C SER A 99 1.61 25.91 -10.74
N LEU A 100 0.97 26.16 -11.87
CA LEU A 100 0.83 27.46 -12.52
C LEU A 100 -0.36 28.26 -11.96
N ALA A 101 -0.86 27.96 -10.75
CA ALA A 101 -2.00 28.66 -10.16
C ALA A 101 -1.77 30.18 -10.02
N ALA A 102 -0.50 30.61 -9.92
CA ALA A 102 -0.11 32.03 -9.88
C ALA A 102 -0.01 32.68 -11.28
N MET A 103 -0.12 31.91 -12.37
CA MET A 103 0.00 32.41 -13.73
C MET A 103 -1.36 32.84 -14.29
N THR A 104 -1.43 34.06 -14.81
CA THR A 104 -2.60 34.56 -15.56
C THR A 104 -2.55 34.14 -17.02
N LEU A 105 -3.71 34.14 -17.69
CA LEU A 105 -3.78 33.87 -19.13
C LEU A 105 -2.95 34.87 -19.94
N ALA A 106 -2.90 36.14 -19.55
CA ALA A 106 -2.09 37.15 -20.23
C ALA A 106 -0.58 36.87 -20.12
N GLN A 107 -0.12 36.40 -18.95
CA GLN A 107 1.27 35.95 -18.78
C GLN A 107 1.57 34.71 -19.62
N LEU A 108 0.64 33.75 -19.69
CA LEU A 108 0.77 32.58 -20.56
C LEU A 108 0.87 32.97 -22.04
N GLN A 109 0.03 33.91 -22.49
CA GLN A 109 0.02 34.41 -23.88
C GLN A 109 1.31 35.15 -24.25
N ALA A 110 2.05 35.69 -23.27
CA ALA A 110 3.35 36.32 -23.51
C ALA A 110 4.48 35.30 -23.76
N LEU A 111 4.25 34.00 -23.51
CA LEU A 111 5.28 32.97 -23.65
C LEU A 111 5.49 32.56 -25.11
N SER A 112 6.75 32.61 -25.53
CA SER A 112 7.23 32.01 -26.78
C SER A 112 8.64 31.46 -26.61
N GLY A 113 9.00 30.43 -27.38
CA GLY A 113 10.33 29.83 -27.30
C GLY A 113 10.36 28.34 -27.63
N SER A 114 11.42 27.66 -27.24
CA SER A 114 11.63 26.25 -27.53
C SER A 114 11.22 25.35 -26.35
N LEU A 115 10.80 24.14 -26.68
CA LEU A 115 10.49 23.09 -25.71
C LEU A 115 10.93 21.74 -26.26
N THR A 116 11.71 21.01 -25.47
CA THR A 116 12.10 19.63 -25.79
C THR A 116 11.74 18.72 -24.63
N VAL A 117 11.10 17.59 -24.93
CA VAL A 117 10.80 16.54 -23.95
C VAL A 117 11.23 15.20 -24.51
N ASN A 118 11.98 14.42 -23.74
CA ASN A 118 12.30 13.05 -24.11
C ASN A 118 11.16 12.14 -23.66
N VAL A 119 10.51 11.48 -24.62
CA VAL A 119 9.39 10.58 -24.39
C VAL A 119 9.60 9.30 -25.19
N ASP A 120 9.46 8.16 -24.53
CA ASP A 120 9.64 6.81 -25.11
C ASP A 120 11.02 6.62 -25.77
N GLY A 121 12.06 7.22 -25.17
CA GLY A 121 13.43 7.18 -25.68
C GLY A 121 13.74 8.17 -26.82
N PHE A 122 12.75 8.96 -27.27
CA PHE A 122 12.94 9.91 -28.36
C PHE A 122 12.84 11.37 -27.92
N PRO A 123 13.73 12.27 -28.39
CA PRO A 123 13.55 13.71 -28.19
C PRO A 123 12.43 14.23 -29.07
N ARG A 124 11.45 14.91 -28.46
CA ARG A 124 10.43 15.70 -29.16
C ARG A 124 10.75 17.16 -28.99
N THR A 125 11.24 17.79 -30.05
CA THR A 125 11.72 19.17 -30.03
C THR A 125 10.77 20.07 -30.82
N ALA A 126 10.09 20.96 -30.11
CA ALA A 126 9.44 22.12 -30.70
C ALA A 126 10.43 23.30 -30.67
N ALA A 127 11.01 23.63 -31.82
CA ALA A 127 11.98 24.73 -31.92
C ALA A 127 11.37 26.11 -31.64
N SER A 128 10.08 26.27 -31.93
CA SER A 128 9.32 27.49 -31.66
C SER A 128 7.87 27.16 -31.34
N ILE A 129 7.43 27.55 -30.14
CA ILE A 129 6.05 27.60 -29.68
C ILE A 129 5.71 29.07 -29.43
N ASN A 130 4.53 29.51 -29.87
CA ASN A 130 3.99 30.83 -29.54
C ASN A 130 2.57 30.64 -28.98
N LEU A 131 2.34 31.11 -27.76
CA LEU A 131 1.07 30.96 -27.04
C LEU A 131 0.18 32.21 -27.09
N SER A 132 0.55 33.24 -27.86
CA SER A 132 -0.15 34.52 -27.90
C SER A 132 -1.63 34.43 -28.32
N SER A 133 -2.01 33.39 -29.07
CA SER A 133 -3.40 33.14 -29.50
C SER A 133 -4.16 32.17 -28.60
N ALA A 134 -3.55 31.64 -27.53
CA ALA A 134 -4.21 30.71 -26.63
C ALA A 134 -5.35 31.41 -25.87
N SER A 135 -6.58 30.94 -26.03
CA SER A 135 -7.76 31.46 -25.33
C SER A 135 -7.94 30.91 -23.92
N SER A 136 -7.16 29.88 -23.56
CA SER A 136 -7.17 29.23 -22.25
C SER A 136 -5.89 28.41 -22.08
N PHE A 137 -5.60 27.95 -20.86
CA PHE A 137 -4.53 26.98 -20.62
C PHE A 137 -4.73 25.67 -21.39
N SER A 138 -5.98 25.20 -21.55
CA SER A 138 -6.28 24.02 -22.38
C SER A 138 -6.01 24.26 -23.86
N ALA A 139 -6.30 25.46 -24.38
CA ALA A 139 -5.95 25.83 -25.75
C ALA A 139 -4.42 25.90 -25.94
N ALA A 140 -3.70 26.44 -24.96
CA ALA A 140 -2.24 26.42 -24.95
C ALA A 140 -1.69 24.98 -24.94
N ALA A 141 -2.29 24.07 -24.17
CA ALA A 141 -1.92 22.65 -24.15
C ALA A 141 -2.04 22.03 -25.55
N ALA A 142 -3.13 22.33 -26.28
CA ALA A 142 -3.31 21.88 -27.65
C ALA A 142 -2.25 22.46 -28.60
N SER A 143 -1.88 23.73 -28.46
CA SER A 143 -0.79 24.35 -29.24
C SER A 143 0.56 23.68 -28.96
N ILE A 144 0.87 23.42 -27.69
CA ILE A 144 2.10 22.71 -27.28
C ILE A 144 2.10 21.27 -27.83
N GLN A 145 0.96 20.57 -27.76
CA GLN A 145 0.81 19.22 -28.32
C GLN A 145 1.11 19.20 -29.82
N THR A 146 0.52 20.12 -30.57
CA THR A 146 0.76 20.23 -32.02
C THR A 146 2.23 20.47 -32.31
N ALA A 147 2.88 21.38 -31.58
CA ALA A 147 4.28 21.72 -31.78
C ALA A 147 5.22 20.53 -31.45
N LEU A 148 5.00 19.83 -30.34
CA LEU A 148 5.80 18.66 -29.95
C LEU A 148 5.63 17.46 -30.87
N ASN A 149 4.51 17.38 -31.60
CA ASN A 149 4.24 16.32 -32.57
C ASN A 149 4.55 16.73 -34.02
N ALA A 150 4.97 17.97 -34.28
CA ALA A 150 5.22 18.48 -35.64
C ALA A 150 6.43 17.82 -36.32
N THR A 151 7.40 17.34 -35.54
CA THR A 151 8.57 16.60 -36.05
C THR A 151 8.67 15.29 -35.28
N PRO A 152 7.86 14.28 -35.63
CA PRO A 152 7.91 13.00 -34.95
C PRO A 152 9.31 12.38 -35.13
N PRO A 153 9.77 11.58 -34.15
CA PRO A 153 11.02 10.84 -34.27
C PRO A 153 11.03 10.01 -35.55
N THR A 154 12.18 9.90 -36.22
CA THR A 154 12.31 9.21 -37.50
C THR A 154 11.86 7.75 -37.33
N PRO A 155 10.80 7.30 -38.03
CA PRO A 155 10.33 5.92 -37.91
C PRO A 155 11.43 4.93 -38.29
N ALA A 156 11.50 3.80 -37.60
CA ALA A 156 12.36 2.72 -38.04
C ALA A 156 11.68 1.99 -39.19
N VAL A 157 12.37 1.81 -40.31
CA VAL A 157 11.90 0.99 -41.42
C VAL A 157 12.77 -0.25 -41.46
N VAL A 158 12.15 -1.42 -41.37
CA VAL A 158 12.85 -2.70 -41.27
C VAL A 158 12.27 -3.72 -42.23
N THR A 159 13.07 -4.71 -42.61
CA THR A 159 12.56 -5.93 -43.24
C THR A 159 12.35 -6.97 -42.15
N GLY A 160 11.15 -7.51 -42.02
CA GLY A 160 10.85 -8.51 -41.01
C GLY A 160 9.54 -9.25 -41.20
N SER A 161 9.36 -10.32 -40.43
CA SER A 161 8.15 -11.17 -40.39
C SER A 161 7.60 -11.22 -38.97
N ILE A 162 6.30 -11.52 -38.81
CA ILE A 162 5.68 -11.72 -37.49
C ILE A 162 5.08 -13.12 -37.44
N ALA A 163 5.38 -13.87 -36.40
CA ALA A 163 4.76 -15.15 -36.10
C ALA A 163 4.32 -15.19 -34.63
N GLY A 164 3.02 -15.34 -34.39
CA GLY A 164 2.46 -15.13 -33.06
C GLY A 164 2.75 -13.71 -32.60
N THR A 165 3.37 -13.57 -31.43
CA THR A 165 3.79 -12.26 -30.88
C THR A 165 5.27 -11.95 -31.14
N THR A 166 5.96 -12.69 -32.01
CA THR A 166 7.40 -12.45 -32.28
C THR A 166 7.58 -11.81 -33.65
N LEU A 167 8.04 -10.55 -33.66
CA LEU A 167 8.58 -9.88 -34.83
C LEU A 167 10.06 -10.29 -35.00
N THR A 168 10.41 -10.85 -36.15
CA THR A 168 11.79 -11.17 -36.55
C THR A 168 12.27 -10.18 -37.58
N VAL A 169 13.33 -9.44 -37.26
CA VAL A 169 13.89 -8.39 -38.11
C VAL A 169 15.18 -8.87 -38.74
N SER A 170 15.18 -9.00 -40.07
CA SER A 170 16.31 -9.50 -40.86
C SER A 170 17.21 -8.37 -41.40
N ALA A 171 16.66 -7.16 -41.59
CA ALA A 171 17.43 -5.99 -42.00
C ALA A 171 16.79 -4.70 -41.48
N VAL A 172 17.61 -3.67 -41.25
CA VAL A 172 17.16 -2.32 -40.89
C VAL A 172 17.48 -1.38 -42.03
N THR A 173 16.44 -0.81 -42.63
CA THR A 173 16.54 0.15 -43.74
C THR A 173 16.86 1.54 -43.20
N SER A 174 16.23 1.94 -42.10
CA SER A 174 16.47 3.23 -41.43
C SER A 174 15.98 3.21 -39.99
N GLY A 175 16.44 4.17 -39.18
CA GLY A 175 16.03 4.34 -37.79
C GLY A 175 16.46 3.21 -36.87
N THR A 176 15.93 3.21 -35.66
CA THR A 176 16.15 2.18 -34.65
C THR A 176 14.83 1.74 -34.07
N LEU A 177 14.65 0.43 -33.92
CA LEU A 177 13.46 -0.12 -33.28
C LEU A 177 13.50 0.20 -31.79
N ALA A 178 12.40 0.69 -31.26
CA ALA A 178 12.22 0.97 -29.85
C ALA A 178 10.91 0.37 -29.37
N ILE A 179 10.89 -0.03 -28.11
CA ILE A 179 9.67 -0.57 -27.53
C ILE A 179 8.59 0.52 -27.49
N GLY A 180 7.38 0.14 -27.89
CA GLY A 180 6.18 0.97 -27.97
C GLY A 180 5.91 1.58 -29.33
N GLN A 181 6.84 1.51 -30.27
CA GLN A 181 6.54 1.93 -31.65
C GLN A 181 5.38 1.13 -32.23
N VAL A 182 4.48 1.83 -32.92
CA VAL A 182 3.35 1.23 -33.63
C VAL A 182 3.85 0.76 -34.99
N LEU A 183 3.66 -0.52 -35.26
CA LEU A 183 4.01 -1.18 -36.50
C LEU A 183 2.92 -0.98 -37.55
N SER A 184 3.35 -0.72 -38.78
CA SER A 184 2.52 -0.74 -39.97
C SER A 184 3.28 -1.38 -41.13
N GLY A 185 2.56 -1.93 -42.09
CA GLY A 185 3.15 -2.64 -43.23
C GLY A 185 2.14 -3.62 -43.83
N THR A 186 2.46 -4.17 -45.00
CA THR A 186 1.58 -5.13 -45.67
C THR A 186 1.36 -6.36 -44.77
N GLY A 187 0.10 -6.64 -44.42
CA GLY A 187 -0.27 -7.76 -43.57
C GLY A 187 -0.12 -7.53 -42.06
N VAL A 188 0.49 -6.42 -41.63
CA VAL A 188 0.57 -6.06 -40.20
C VAL A 188 -0.79 -5.54 -39.74
N THR A 189 -1.37 -6.16 -38.71
CA THR A 189 -2.64 -5.71 -38.13
C THR A 189 -2.49 -4.29 -37.58
N ALA A 190 -3.42 -3.40 -37.93
CA ALA A 190 -3.39 -2.01 -37.48
C ALA A 190 -3.30 -1.91 -35.95
N GLY A 191 -2.44 -1.03 -35.46
CA GLY A 191 -2.23 -0.81 -34.03
C GLY A 191 -1.31 -1.81 -33.34
N THR A 192 -0.68 -2.75 -34.07
CA THR A 192 0.38 -3.62 -33.51
C THR A 192 1.52 -2.78 -32.93
N LYS A 193 2.00 -3.09 -31.72
CA LYS A 193 3.08 -2.36 -31.05
C LYS A 193 4.20 -3.29 -30.64
N ILE A 194 5.45 -2.81 -30.68
CA ILE A 194 6.58 -3.50 -30.05
C ILE A 194 6.40 -3.41 -28.53
N THR A 195 6.48 -4.52 -27.81
CA THR A 195 6.32 -4.60 -26.35
C THR A 195 7.56 -5.11 -25.62
N GLY A 196 8.53 -5.65 -26.34
CA GLY A 196 9.76 -6.15 -25.75
C GLY A 196 10.87 -6.36 -26.77
N PHE A 197 12.10 -6.36 -26.27
CA PHE A 197 13.28 -6.83 -27.00
C PHE A 197 13.54 -8.29 -26.62
N LEU A 198 13.85 -9.12 -27.62
CA LEU A 198 14.31 -10.49 -27.39
C LEU A 198 15.80 -10.55 -27.71
N THR A 199 16.19 -10.96 -28.92
CA THR A 199 17.60 -10.93 -29.35
C THR A 199 18.00 -9.59 -29.97
N GLY A 200 17.04 -8.75 -30.35
CA GLY A 200 17.31 -7.44 -30.93
C GLY A 200 17.65 -6.37 -29.88
N THR A 201 18.48 -5.40 -30.24
CA THR A 201 18.83 -4.23 -29.41
C THR A 201 18.53 -2.90 -30.12
N GLY A 202 17.43 -2.87 -30.88
CA GLY A 202 17.03 -1.75 -31.73
C GLY A 202 17.51 -1.85 -33.19
N GLY A 203 18.17 -2.95 -33.55
CA GLY A 203 18.60 -3.30 -34.90
C GLY A 203 17.94 -4.58 -35.45
N THR A 204 18.71 -5.45 -36.12
CA THR A 204 18.26 -6.81 -36.45
C THR A 204 18.09 -7.67 -35.20
N GLY A 205 17.35 -8.77 -35.30
CA GLY A 205 17.02 -9.66 -34.18
C GLY A 205 15.53 -9.79 -33.96
N THR A 206 15.12 -10.33 -32.81
CA THR A 206 13.71 -10.57 -32.50
C THR A 206 13.16 -9.60 -31.46
N TYR A 207 11.87 -9.32 -31.57
CA TYR A 207 11.11 -8.37 -30.77
C TYR A 207 9.74 -8.97 -30.44
N THR A 208 9.17 -8.62 -29.30
CA THR A 208 7.79 -9.02 -28.95
C THR A 208 6.82 -7.94 -29.42
N VAL A 209 5.63 -8.33 -29.91
CA VAL A 209 4.52 -7.44 -30.23
C VAL A 209 3.27 -7.75 -29.38
N ASP A 210 2.37 -6.78 -29.24
CA ASP A 210 1.15 -6.90 -28.42
C ASP A 210 0.02 -7.75 -29.04
N GLN A 211 0.08 -8.02 -30.34
CA GLN A 211 -0.96 -8.74 -31.07
C GLN A 211 -0.40 -9.97 -31.78
N SER A 212 -0.97 -11.14 -31.47
CA SER A 212 -0.64 -12.40 -32.14
C SER A 212 -1.12 -12.37 -33.60
N GLN A 213 -0.20 -12.54 -34.55
CA GLN A 213 -0.49 -12.47 -35.99
C GLN A 213 0.53 -13.26 -36.82
N THR A 214 0.23 -13.45 -38.10
CA THR A 214 1.13 -14.06 -39.07
C THR A 214 1.36 -13.09 -40.22
N VAL A 215 2.58 -12.57 -40.33
CA VAL A 215 2.99 -11.61 -41.36
C VAL A 215 4.23 -12.18 -42.06
N ALA A 216 4.12 -12.40 -43.37
CA ALA A 216 5.28 -12.81 -44.18
C ALA A 216 6.37 -11.72 -44.16
N SER A 217 7.61 -12.10 -44.46
CA SER A 217 8.72 -11.13 -44.50
C SER A 217 8.41 -9.98 -45.47
N THR A 218 8.36 -8.77 -44.94
CA THR A 218 7.97 -7.57 -45.68
C THR A 218 8.65 -6.34 -45.08
N SER A 219 8.49 -5.19 -45.74
CA SER A 219 8.85 -3.90 -45.14
C SER A 219 7.85 -3.54 -44.05
N ILE A 220 8.32 -3.32 -42.84
CA ILE A 220 7.55 -2.92 -41.67
C ILE A 220 8.09 -1.58 -41.19
N THR A 221 7.19 -0.62 -40.98
CA THR A 221 7.50 0.70 -40.42
C THR A 221 7.09 0.72 -38.95
N ALA A 222 7.99 1.11 -38.07
CA ALA A 222 7.77 1.30 -36.65
C ALA A 222 7.79 2.80 -36.33
N ALA A 223 6.62 3.39 -36.11
CA ALA A 223 6.47 4.82 -35.86
C ALA A 223 6.27 5.11 -34.36
N ALA A 224 6.85 6.21 -33.88
CA ALA A 224 6.61 6.68 -32.52
C ALA A 224 5.16 7.18 -32.38
N ALA A 225 4.47 6.79 -31.32
CA ALA A 225 3.12 7.28 -31.05
C ALA A 225 3.13 8.77 -30.67
N ALA A 226 2.12 9.54 -31.08
CA ALA A 226 2.03 10.95 -30.71
C ALA A 226 1.89 11.13 -29.19
N VAL A 227 2.50 12.19 -28.64
CA VAL A 227 2.28 12.57 -27.24
C VAL A 227 0.99 13.36 -27.11
N THR A 228 0.34 13.24 -25.96
CA THR A 228 -0.83 14.06 -25.60
C THR A 228 -0.40 15.13 -24.61
N VAL A 229 -0.86 16.37 -24.78
CA VAL A 229 -0.64 17.44 -23.80
C VAL A 229 -1.99 17.98 -23.36
N THR A 230 -2.26 17.92 -22.06
CA THR A 230 -3.47 18.47 -21.43
C THR A 230 -3.12 19.49 -20.36
N PHE A 231 -4.11 20.28 -19.93
CA PHE A 231 -3.99 21.10 -18.72
C PHE A 231 -4.85 20.48 -17.62
N ASP A 232 -4.22 20.08 -16.52
CA ASP A 232 -4.88 19.56 -15.32
C ASP A 232 -5.27 20.74 -14.42
N SER A 233 -6.56 21.08 -14.40
CA SER A 233 -7.07 22.21 -13.63
C SER A 233 -6.97 22.03 -12.11
N THR A 234 -6.93 20.79 -11.60
CA THR A 234 -6.80 20.57 -10.16
C THR A 234 -5.39 20.87 -9.67
N SER A 235 -4.35 20.53 -10.45
CA SER A 235 -2.97 20.93 -10.11
C SER A 235 -2.58 22.29 -10.68
N SER A 236 -3.40 22.83 -11.58
CA SER A 236 -3.07 23.98 -12.43
C SER A 236 -1.76 23.75 -13.20
N ALA A 237 -1.60 22.59 -13.83
CA ALA A 237 -0.35 22.22 -14.48
C ALA A 237 -0.56 21.60 -15.87
N PHE A 238 0.42 21.76 -16.76
CA PHE A 238 0.46 21.00 -18.02
C PHE A 238 0.88 19.56 -17.76
N VAL A 239 0.24 18.61 -18.44
CA VAL A 239 0.57 17.18 -18.38
C VAL A 239 0.92 16.69 -19.78
N ILE A 240 2.15 16.24 -19.98
CA ILE A 240 2.64 15.63 -21.21
C ILE A 240 2.66 14.12 -21.01
N THR A 241 1.80 13.41 -21.72
CA THR A 241 1.60 11.97 -21.59
C THR A 241 2.11 11.23 -22.83
N SER A 242 2.82 10.13 -22.59
CA SER A 242 3.30 9.23 -23.65
C SER A 242 2.16 8.69 -24.52
N GLY A 243 2.46 8.40 -25.79
CA GLY A 243 1.50 7.80 -26.71
C GLY A 243 1.28 6.30 -26.44
N ILE A 244 2.18 5.66 -25.69
CA ILE A 244 2.20 4.22 -25.39
C ILE A 244 2.01 3.99 -23.89
N SER A 245 1.76 2.74 -23.51
CA SER A 245 1.61 2.31 -22.10
C SER A 245 2.55 1.14 -21.80
N GLY A 246 2.65 0.78 -20.52
CA GLY A 246 3.51 -0.31 -20.08
C GLY A 246 4.89 0.17 -19.66
N ALA A 247 5.73 -0.74 -19.19
CA ALA A 247 7.13 -0.48 -18.83
C ALA A 247 7.97 0.26 -19.90
N PRO A 248 7.71 0.09 -21.22
CA PRO A 248 8.39 0.85 -22.28
C PRO A 248 8.10 2.34 -22.31
N SER A 249 6.93 2.73 -21.82
CA SER A 249 6.49 4.11 -21.80
C SER A 249 7.36 4.89 -20.81
N THR A 250 8.07 5.90 -21.31
CA THR A 250 9.01 6.68 -20.51
C THR A 250 8.84 8.17 -20.73
N ALA A 251 9.11 8.97 -19.71
CA ALA A 251 9.09 10.43 -19.78
C ALA A 251 10.27 11.01 -18.99
N ALA A 252 10.80 12.14 -19.46
CA ALA A 252 11.82 12.92 -18.78
C ALA A 252 11.35 14.37 -18.56
N PHE A 253 12.03 15.10 -17.65
CA PHE A 253 11.80 16.53 -17.48
C PHE A 253 12.08 17.30 -18.76
N ALA A 254 11.34 18.38 -18.97
CA ALA A 254 11.49 19.19 -20.17
C ALA A 254 12.76 20.04 -20.14
N THR A 255 13.24 20.40 -21.32
CA THR A 255 14.33 21.35 -21.55
C THR A 255 13.91 22.38 -22.61
N GLY A 256 14.74 23.39 -22.86
CA GLY A 256 14.41 24.52 -23.73
C GLY A 256 13.96 25.75 -22.94
N THR A 257 13.76 26.86 -23.63
CA THR A 257 13.51 28.16 -22.98
C THR A 257 12.17 28.21 -22.27
N LEU A 258 11.20 27.41 -22.70
CA LEU A 258 9.87 27.35 -22.09
C LEU A 258 9.76 26.35 -20.94
N ALA A 259 10.74 25.46 -20.75
CA ALA A 259 10.63 24.36 -19.77
C ALA A 259 10.46 24.89 -18.33
N ALA A 260 11.30 25.83 -17.92
CA ALA A 260 11.20 26.43 -16.58
C ALA A 260 9.96 27.34 -16.45
N THR A 261 9.64 28.13 -17.48
CA THR A 261 8.49 29.07 -17.41
C THR A 261 7.14 28.38 -17.43
N LEU A 262 7.05 27.15 -17.93
CA LEU A 262 5.85 26.32 -17.89
C LEU A 262 5.85 25.33 -16.71
N ASP A 263 6.79 25.50 -15.77
CA ASP A 263 7.02 24.64 -14.62
C ASP A 263 7.25 23.15 -14.95
N LEU A 264 7.84 22.83 -16.10
CA LEU A 264 8.08 21.46 -16.58
C LEU A 264 9.44 20.86 -16.17
N THR A 265 10.14 21.51 -15.24
CA THR A 265 11.45 21.06 -14.73
C THR A 265 11.37 20.54 -13.30
N GLN A 266 12.35 19.74 -12.89
CA GLN A 266 12.43 19.27 -11.50
C GLN A 266 12.51 20.43 -10.50
N ALA A 267 13.28 21.48 -10.82
CA ALA A 267 13.48 22.64 -9.96
C ALA A 267 12.19 23.47 -9.75
N THR A 268 11.28 23.43 -10.72
CA THR A 268 9.97 24.09 -10.67
C THR A 268 8.88 23.19 -10.10
N GLY A 269 9.24 22.03 -9.51
CA GLY A 269 8.29 21.13 -8.86
C GLY A 269 7.52 20.21 -9.80
N ALA A 270 8.00 20.01 -11.04
CA ALA A 270 7.39 19.03 -11.94
C ALA A 270 7.53 17.60 -11.38
N VAL A 271 6.56 16.76 -11.69
CA VAL A 271 6.47 15.37 -11.26
C VAL A 271 6.51 14.45 -12.48
N LEU A 272 7.34 13.41 -12.41
CA LEU A 272 7.42 12.37 -13.42
C LEU A 272 6.76 11.09 -12.91
N SER A 273 6.00 10.44 -13.79
CA SER A 273 5.64 9.03 -13.66
C SER A 273 6.15 8.30 -14.88
N GLN A 274 6.86 7.19 -14.68
CA GLN A 274 7.12 6.26 -15.77
C GLN A 274 5.88 5.42 -16.04
N GLY A 275 5.82 4.81 -17.21
CA GLY A 275 4.81 3.80 -17.50
C GLY A 275 5.11 2.52 -16.74
N ALA A 276 4.09 1.72 -16.56
CA ALA A 276 4.20 0.41 -15.92
C ALA A 276 3.24 -0.57 -16.57
N ALA A 277 3.62 -1.85 -16.56
CA ALA A 277 2.69 -2.92 -16.85
C ALA A 277 1.61 -3.01 -15.75
N ALA A 278 0.56 -3.80 -16.00
CA ALA A 278 -0.35 -4.18 -14.94
C ALA A 278 0.44 -4.84 -13.79
N SER A 279 0.11 -4.49 -12.56
CA SER A 279 0.73 -5.06 -11.37
C SER A 279 -0.07 -6.25 -10.86
N THR A 280 0.62 -7.16 -10.18
CA THR A 280 -0.01 -8.18 -9.34
C THR A 280 -0.05 -7.69 -7.90
N PRO A 281 -0.95 -8.22 -7.04
CA PRO A 281 -1.01 -7.84 -5.63
C PRO A 281 0.34 -7.98 -4.92
N SER A 282 0.99 -9.14 -5.01
CA SER A 282 2.33 -9.35 -4.44
C SER A 282 3.40 -8.43 -5.04
N GLY A 283 3.37 -8.19 -6.37
CA GLY A 283 4.30 -7.26 -7.02
C GLY A 283 4.15 -5.82 -6.51
N ALA A 284 2.91 -5.34 -6.38
CA ALA A 284 2.60 -4.03 -5.85
C ALA A 284 3.04 -3.89 -4.39
N MET A 285 2.67 -4.85 -3.53
CA MET A 285 2.98 -4.76 -2.11
C MET A 285 4.49 -4.89 -1.82
N ASN A 286 5.22 -5.71 -2.60
CA ASN A 286 6.68 -5.75 -2.54
C ASN A 286 7.35 -4.46 -3.04
N ALA A 287 6.73 -3.74 -3.98
CA ALA A 287 7.20 -2.41 -4.37
C ALA A 287 6.94 -1.38 -3.27
N LEU A 288 5.77 -1.44 -2.62
CA LEU A 288 5.41 -0.59 -1.49
C LEU A 288 6.42 -0.72 -0.35
N THR A 289 6.73 -1.94 0.11
CA THR A 289 7.66 -2.16 1.23
C THR A 289 9.12 -1.78 0.91
N LYS A 290 9.50 -1.72 -0.37
CA LYS A 290 10.79 -1.14 -0.78
C LYS A 290 10.83 0.38 -0.68
N ILE A 291 9.68 1.04 -0.87
CA ILE A 291 9.56 2.50 -0.76
C ILE A 291 9.46 2.92 0.71
N THR A 292 8.53 2.30 1.44
CA THR A 292 8.27 2.61 2.85
C THR A 292 7.69 1.41 3.59
N GLN A 293 8.07 1.29 4.85
CA GLN A 293 7.55 0.28 5.79
C GLN A 293 6.90 0.95 7.02
N ASN A 294 6.84 2.29 7.04
CA ASN A 294 6.24 3.07 8.12
C ASN A 294 4.71 3.15 7.96
N TRP A 295 4.06 2.00 7.99
CA TRP A 295 2.61 1.85 7.91
C TRP A 295 2.18 0.50 8.51
N VAL A 296 0.89 0.33 8.76
CA VAL A 296 0.32 -0.90 9.36
C VAL A 296 -0.84 -1.44 8.56
N SER A 297 -1.81 -0.61 8.21
CA SER A 297 -3.03 -1.07 7.54
C SER A 297 -3.06 -0.64 6.08
N PHE A 298 -3.71 -1.44 5.23
CA PHE A 298 -3.96 -1.07 3.85
C PHE A 298 -5.31 -1.55 3.34
N MET A 299 -5.79 -0.88 2.29
CA MET A 299 -6.97 -1.24 1.51
C MET A 299 -6.81 -0.84 0.04
N THR A 300 -7.74 -1.27 -0.81
CA THR A 300 -7.88 -0.78 -2.18
C THR A 300 -9.02 0.24 -2.28
N THR A 301 -8.84 1.31 -3.05
CA THR A 301 -9.91 2.31 -3.33
C THR A 301 -10.93 1.83 -4.37
N PHE A 302 -10.80 0.57 -4.81
CA PHE A 302 -11.57 -0.11 -5.84
C PHE A 302 -11.68 -1.59 -5.48
N ASP A 303 -12.70 -2.30 -6.00
CA ASP A 303 -12.76 -3.75 -5.85
C ASP A 303 -11.74 -4.38 -6.82
N PRO A 304 -10.67 -5.04 -6.34
CA PRO A 304 -9.65 -5.58 -7.22
C PRO A 304 -10.14 -6.77 -8.05
N ASP A 305 -11.27 -7.38 -7.71
CA ASP A 305 -11.93 -8.46 -8.43
C ASP A 305 -13.13 -7.96 -9.27
N ASN A 306 -13.33 -6.64 -9.39
CA ASN A 306 -14.44 -6.02 -10.11
C ASN A 306 -15.83 -6.55 -9.70
N GLY A 307 -16.00 -6.88 -8.42
CA GLY A 307 -17.27 -7.38 -7.86
C GLY A 307 -17.54 -8.86 -8.08
N VAL A 308 -16.62 -9.62 -8.69
CA VAL A 308 -16.83 -11.05 -9.02
C VAL A 308 -15.68 -11.91 -8.51
N GLY A 309 -15.98 -12.73 -7.50
CA GLY A 309 -15.00 -13.65 -6.90
C GLY A 309 -13.97 -12.92 -6.05
N ASN A 310 -12.88 -13.64 -5.72
CA ASN A 310 -11.92 -13.24 -4.69
C ASN A 310 -10.47 -13.50 -5.10
N THR A 311 -10.17 -13.59 -6.40
CA THR A 311 -8.84 -13.99 -6.88
C THR A 311 -7.77 -12.99 -6.44
N GLN A 312 -8.01 -11.71 -6.67
CA GLN A 312 -7.09 -10.64 -6.35
C GLN A 312 -7.10 -10.32 -4.84
N LYS A 313 -8.27 -10.32 -4.19
CA LYS A 313 -8.40 -10.21 -2.72
C LYS A 313 -7.60 -11.31 -2.02
N MET A 314 -7.70 -12.57 -2.47
CA MET A 314 -6.91 -13.69 -1.94
C MET A 314 -5.41 -13.51 -2.17
N ALA A 315 -4.99 -12.95 -3.29
CA ALA A 315 -3.58 -12.67 -3.53
C ALA A 315 -3.02 -11.56 -2.60
N PHE A 316 -3.82 -10.52 -2.27
CA PHE A 316 -3.46 -9.56 -1.21
C PHE A 316 -3.42 -10.22 0.17
N ALA A 317 -4.41 -11.08 0.47
CA ALA A 317 -4.45 -11.86 1.71
C ALA A 317 -3.20 -12.75 1.86
N THR A 318 -2.79 -13.46 0.80
CA THR A 318 -1.61 -14.34 0.82
C THR A 318 -0.34 -13.55 1.05
N TRP A 319 -0.20 -12.40 0.39
CA TRP A 319 0.95 -11.54 0.66
C TRP A 319 0.95 -11.11 2.14
N THR A 320 -0.19 -10.66 2.66
CA THR A 320 -0.34 -10.15 4.03
C THR A 320 0.03 -11.21 5.08
N SER A 321 -0.49 -12.44 4.95
CA SER A 321 -0.22 -13.52 5.90
C SER A 321 1.24 -14.00 5.89
N GLN A 322 1.97 -13.75 4.80
CA GLN A 322 3.40 -14.03 4.69
C GLN A 322 4.28 -12.90 5.24
N GLN A 323 3.70 -11.76 5.62
CA GLN A 323 4.45 -10.63 6.20
C GLN A 323 4.55 -10.73 7.71
N ASN A 324 4.60 -11.94 8.26
CA ASN A 324 5.04 -12.13 9.63
C ASN A 324 4.20 -11.35 10.67
N ASN A 325 2.89 -11.26 10.41
CA ASN A 325 1.94 -10.52 11.24
C ASN A 325 2.25 -9.01 11.36
N ARG A 326 2.88 -8.39 10.36
CA ARG A 326 3.30 -6.96 10.39
C ARG A 326 2.28 -5.98 9.81
N TYR A 327 1.38 -6.45 8.94
CA TYR A 327 0.45 -5.59 8.21
C TYR A 327 -0.96 -6.14 8.26
N LEU A 328 -1.93 -5.23 8.25
CA LEU A 328 -3.35 -5.54 8.22
C LEU A 328 -3.96 -5.20 6.86
N TYR A 329 -4.64 -6.15 6.23
CA TYR A 329 -5.46 -5.93 5.04
C TYR A 329 -6.92 -5.71 5.44
N ALA A 330 -7.42 -4.49 5.30
CA ALA A 330 -8.84 -4.16 5.44
C ALA A 330 -9.58 -4.52 4.15
N ALA A 331 -9.95 -5.79 4.04
CA ALA A 331 -10.46 -6.41 2.82
C ALA A 331 -11.98 -6.25 2.72
N TRP A 332 -12.42 -5.13 2.14
CA TRP A 332 -13.84 -4.93 1.85
C TRP A 332 -14.30 -5.82 0.70
N ASP A 333 -15.52 -6.33 0.80
CA ASP A 333 -16.07 -7.32 -0.12
C ASP A 333 -17.57 -7.16 -0.32
N THR A 334 -18.01 -7.13 -1.58
CA THR A 334 -19.42 -6.91 -1.94
C THR A 334 -20.20 -8.21 -2.13
N ASP A 335 -19.58 -9.37 -1.92
CA ASP A 335 -20.25 -10.67 -2.03
C ASP A 335 -21.44 -10.76 -1.05
N GLN A 336 -22.60 -11.05 -1.61
CA GLN A 336 -23.85 -11.18 -0.86
C GLN A 336 -24.06 -12.59 -0.32
N SER A 337 -23.38 -13.61 -0.87
CA SER A 337 -23.55 -15.01 -0.46
C SER A 337 -23.41 -15.26 1.05
N PRO A 338 -22.50 -14.59 1.80
CA PRO A 338 -22.33 -14.79 3.23
C PRO A 338 -23.47 -14.25 4.08
N THR A 339 -24.39 -13.45 3.50
CA THR A 339 -25.58 -12.95 4.19
C THR A 339 -26.68 -14.00 4.30
N THR A 340 -26.65 -15.04 3.45
CA THR A 340 -27.75 -16.02 3.33
C THR A 340 -27.31 -17.47 3.52
N THR A 341 -26.01 -17.79 3.40
CA THR A 341 -25.49 -19.16 3.44
C THR A 341 -24.39 -19.30 4.49
N VAL A 342 -24.44 -20.36 5.30
CA VAL A 342 -23.39 -20.69 6.29
C VAL A 342 -23.09 -22.20 6.24
N PRO A 343 -21.86 -22.63 5.89
CA PRO A 343 -20.76 -21.81 5.38
C PRO A 343 -20.94 -21.42 3.90
N ALA A 344 -20.71 -20.16 3.57
CA ALA A 344 -20.58 -19.67 2.19
C ALA A 344 -19.15 -19.97 1.68
N THR A 345 -18.95 -21.16 1.13
CA THR A 345 -17.60 -21.73 0.90
C THR A 345 -16.76 -21.02 -0.16
N SER A 346 -17.36 -20.19 -1.01
CA SER A 346 -16.66 -19.35 -2.01
C SER A 346 -16.31 -17.95 -1.51
N SER A 347 -16.85 -17.54 -0.35
CA SER A 347 -16.70 -16.19 0.18
C SER A 347 -15.28 -15.95 0.69
N LEU A 348 -14.83 -14.69 0.63
CA LEU A 348 -13.50 -14.30 1.09
C LEU A 348 -13.29 -14.72 2.55
N GLY A 349 -14.25 -14.40 3.43
CA GLY A 349 -14.18 -14.69 4.86
C GLY A 349 -13.97 -16.17 5.17
N TYR A 350 -14.73 -17.05 4.49
CA TYR A 350 -14.55 -18.49 4.63
C TYR A 350 -13.16 -18.94 4.15
N LEU A 351 -12.72 -18.48 2.98
CA LEU A 351 -11.46 -18.89 2.37
C LEU A 351 -10.24 -18.50 3.20
N VAL A 352 -10.22 -17.27 3.76
CA VAL A 352 -9.09 -16.79 4.58
C VAL A 352 -9.04 -17.46 5.94
N ASN A 353 -10.19 -17.79 6.53
CA ASN A 353 -10.27 -18.53 7.80
C ASN A 353 -9.79 -19.97 7.63
N GLN A 354 -10.29 -20.69 6.61
CA GLN A 354 -9.85 -22.06 6.32
C GLN A 354 -8.34 -22.16 6.06
N SER A 355 -7.75 -21.09 5.54
CA SER A 355 -6.32 -21.01 5.23
C SER A 355 -5.47 -20.39 6.35
N ASN A 356 -6.06 -20.07 7.50
CA ASN A 356 -5.41 -19.42 8.65
C ASN A 356 -4.58 -18.18 8.26
N MET A 357 -5.15 -17.27 7.46
CA MET A 357 -4.42 -16.13 6.90
C MET A 357 -4.39 -14.92 7.84
N SER A 358 -3.42 -14.90 8.75
CA SER A 358 -3.22 -13.82 9.72
C SER A 358 -3.10 -12.44 9.06
N GLY A 359 -3.71 -11.42 9.70
CA GLY A 359 -3.64 -10.04 9.23
C GLY A 359 -4.73 -9.65 8.23
N VAL A 360 -5.64 -10.55 7.88
CA VAL A 360 -6.72 -10.27 6.92
C VAL A 360 -8.03 -10.03 7.65
N VAL A 361 -8.65 -8.88 7.40
CA VAL A 361 -9.95 -8.51 7.98
C VAL A 361 -10.99 -8.41 6.87
N PRO A 362 -11.81 -9.44 6.65
CA PRO A 362 -12.95 -9.37 5.74
C PRO A 362 -14.01 -8.39 6.29
N ILE A 363 -14.47 -7.47 5.44
CA ILE A 363 -15.44 -6.43 5.78
C ILE A 363 -16.57 -6.44 4.74
N TYR A 364 -17.79 -6.71 5.20
CA TYR A 364 -18.99 -6.61 4.39
C TYR A 364 -19.62 -5.22 4.58
N GLN A 365 -19.83 -4.39 3.58
CA GLN A 365 -19.61 -4.50 2.13
C GLN A 365 -19.06 -3.19 1.55
N ASP A 366 -18.99 -2.17 2.38
CA ASP A 366 -18.77 -0.80 1.96
C ASP A 366 -17.29 -0.46 2.19
N ILE A 367 -16.68 0.05 1.14
CA ILE A 367 -15.33 0.59 1.13
C ILE A 367 -15.09 1.63 2.24
N ASN A 368 -16.13 2.39 2.61
CA ASN A 368 -16.10 3.36 3.71
C ASN A 368 -15.78 2.69 5.06
N GLN A 369 -16.22 1.45 5.27
CA GLN A 369 -16.02 0.72 6.51
C GLN A 369 -14.58 0.19 6.63
N ALA A 370 -13.94 -0.13 5.49
CA ALA A 370 -12.50 -0.40 5.46
C ALA A 370 -11.68 0.85 5.78
N ALA A 371 -12.05 2.02 5.22
CA ALA A 371 -11.40 3.28 5.56
C ALA A 371 -11.60 3.66 7.04
N PHE A 372 -12.79 3.40 7.59
CA PHE A 372 -13.09 3.55 9.01
C PHE A 372 -12.21 2.66 9.88
N LEU A 373 -12.10 1.36 9.58
CA LEU A 373 -11.23 0.46 10.34
C LEU A 373 -9.78 0.95 10.34
N MET A 374 -9.25 1.33 9.18
CA MET A 374 -7.90 1.86 9.07
C MET A 374 -7.71 3.15 9.86
N GLY A 375 -8.69 4.06 9.81
CA GLY A 375 -8.70 5.30 10.59
C GLY A 375 -8.80 5.04 12.09
N ALA A 376 -9.61 4.07 12.50
CA ALA A 376 -9.79 3.69 13.89
C ALA A 376 -8.50 3.11 14.50
N ILE A 377 -7.83 2.22 13.77
CA ILE A 377 -6.49 1.70 14.11
C ILE A 377 -5.50 2.86 14.26
N ALA A 378 -5.50 3.80 13.31
CA ALA A 378 -4.60 4.95 13.32
C ALA A 378 -4.94 6.01 14.40
N SER A 379 -6.04 5.83 15.14
CA SER A 379 -6.50 6.71 16.21
C SER A 379 -6.24 6.15 17.62
N ILE A 380 -5.54 5.02 17.72
CA ILE A 380 -5.19 4.40 19.01
C ILE A 380 -4.08 5.20 19.68
N ASP A 381 -4.34 5.67 20.90
CA ASP A 381 -3.35 6.34 21.74
C ASP A 381 -2.66 5.34 22.69
N PHE A 382 -1.52 4.79 22.27
CA PHE A 382 -0.73 3.88 23.10
C PHE A 382 -0.07 4.53 24.33
N THR A 383 -0.23 5.84 24.51
CA THR A 383 0.26 6.55 25.71
C THR A 383 -0.82 6.66 26.79
N GLU A 384 -2.09 6.44 26.42
CA GLU A 384 -3.22 6.52 27.34
C GLU A 384 -3.20 5.37 28.36
N THR A 385 -3.42 5.72 29.62
CA THR A 385 -3.51 4.73 30.70
C THR A 385 -4.84 3.99 30.60
N ASN A 386 -4.80 2.66 30.49
CA ASN A 386 -5.93 1.82 30.11
C ASN A 386 -6.57 2.20 28.76
N GLY A 387 -5.76 2.70 27.82
CA GLY A 387 -6.21 3.11 26.48
C GLY A 387 -6.56 1.97 25.52
N ARG A 388 -6.36 0.70 25.88
CA ARG A 388 -6.71 -0.44 25.00
C ARG A 388 -8.17 -0.38 24.58
N ILE A 389 -8.39 -0.49 23.27
CA ILE A 389 -9.73 -0.55 22.68
C ILE A 389 -9.98 -1.91 22.04
N THR A 390 -11.24 -2.34 22.02
CA THR A 390 -11.71 -3.27 20.99
C THR A 390 -12.15 -2.46 19.77
N LEU A 391 -11.94 -3.01 18.57
CA LEU A 391 -12.49 -2.43 17.34
C LEU A 391 -14.00 -2.69 17.22
N ALA A 392 -14.53 -3.68 17.94
CA ALA A 392 -15.96 -3.83 18.13
C ALA A 392 -16.54 -2.60 18.85
N PHE A 393 -17.79 -2.26 18.56
CA PHE A 393 -18.51 -1.14 19.18
C PHE A 393 -17.94 0.25 18.88
N LYS A 394 -16.89 0.37 18.06
CA LYS A 394 -16.41 1.67 17.60
C LYS A 394 -17.33 2.21 16.51
N SER A 395 -17.68 3.48 16.64
CA SER A 395 -18.53 4.21 15.69
C SER A 395 -17.79 5.41 15.11
N GLN A 396 -18.33 5.96 14.04
CA GLN A 396 -18.01 7.29 13.53
C GLN A 396 -19.29 8.03 13.20
N SER A 397 -19.38 9.27 13.67
CA SER A 397 -20.46 10.18 13.33
C SER A 397 -20.59 10.37 11.82
N GLY A 398 -21.78 10.10 11.26
CA GLY A 398 -22.05 10.23 9.82
C GLY A 398 -21.79 8.97 8.99
N LEU A 399 -21.22 7.89 9.57
CA LEU A 399 -21.07 6.61 8.89
C LEU A 399 -22.32 5.74 9.06
N ALA A 400 -22.87 5.24 7.95
CA ALA A 400 -24.12 4.47 7.94
C ALA A 400 -23.88 2.96 8.13
N ALA A 401 -24.85 2.28 8.76
CA ALA A 401 -24.89 0.82 8.81
C ALA A 401 -25.19 0.21 7.43
N THR A 402 -24.51 -0.89 7.14
CA THR A 402 -24.81 -1.79 6.02
C THR A 402 -25.62 -3.00 6.45
N VAL A 403 -25.67 -3.30 7.76
CA VAL A 403 -26.38 -4.46 8.30
C VAL A 403 -27.35 -4.02 9.38
N THR A 404 -28.63 -4.33 9.19
CA THR A 404 -29.71 -3.93 10.12
C THR A 404 -30.58 -5.11 10.55
N ASP A 405 -30.23 -6.33 10.12
CA ASP A 405 -30.98 -7.55 10.39
C ASP A 405 -30.12 -8.59 11.13
N ALA A 406 -30.72 -9.24 12.12
CA ALA A 406 -30.03 -10.17 13.01
C ALA A 406 -29.55 -11.44 12.29
N THR A 407 -30.32 -11.97 11.34
CA THR A 407 -29.96 -13.19 10.60
C THR A 407 -28.77 -12.92 9.71
N THR A 408 -28.80 -11.80 8.98
CA THR A 408 -27.67 -11.33 8.15
C THR A 408 -26.42 -11.17 9.00
N TYR A 409 -26.52 -10.50 10.16
CA TYR A 409 -25.40 -10.34 11.09
C TYR A 409 -24.81 -11.68 11.54
N GLN A 410 -25.66 -12.62 11.99
CA GLN A 410 -25.21 -13.94 12.46
C GLN A 410 -24.52 -14.74 11.34
N ASN A 411 -25.06 -14.70 10.11
CA ASN A 411 -24.49 -15.37 8.96
C ASN A 411 -23.13 -14.78 8.58
N LEU A 412 -23.00 -13.45 8.59
CA LEU A 412 -21.72 -12.77 8.32
C LEU A 412 -20.65 -13.13 9.35
N VAL A 413 -20.99 -13.07 10.64
CA VAL A 413 -20.07 -13.44 11.72
C VAL A 413 -19.59 -14.88 11.55
N ALA A 414 -20.51 -15.82 11.31
CA ALA A 414 -20.19 -17.24 11.12
C ALA A 414 -19.32 -17.51 9.88
N ASN A 415 -19.37 -16.64 8.87
CA ASN A 415 -18.51 -16.70 7.68
C ASN A 415 -17.20 -15.90 7.82
N GLY A 416 -16.89 -15.35 9.00
CA GLY A 416 -15.64 -14.62 9.24
C GLY A 416 -15.63 -13.16 8.81
N TYR A 417 -16.80 -12.55 8.59
CA TYR A 417 -16.90 -11.15 8.20
C TYR A 417 -17.13 -10.20 9.38
N ASN A 418 -16.60 -9.00 9.25
CA ASN A 418 -17.02 -7.84 10.02
C ASN A 418 -18.01 -7.01 9.22
N CYS A 419 -18.81 -6.21 9.90
CA CYS A 419 -19.73 -5.25 9.29
C CYS A 419 -19.92 -4.03 10.18
N TYR A 420 -20.44 -2.94 9.61
CA TYR A 420 -21.01 -1.84 10.38
C TYR A 420 -22.51 -2.06 10.55
N GLY A 421 -22.92 -2.38 11.78
CA GLY A 421 -24.27 -2.84 12.09
C GLY A 421 -25.08 -1.82 12.90
N ALA A 422 -26.40 -1.81 12.71
CA ALA A 422 -27.34 -1.10 13.55
C ALA A 422 -27.99 -2.06 14.55
N PHE A 423 -27.91 -1.72 15.83
CA PHE A 423 -28.44 -2.47 16.96
C PHE A 423 -29.36 -1.57 17.77
N ALA A 424 -30.38 -2.12 18.42
CA ALA A 424 -31.31 -1.32 19.20
C ALA A 424 -31.68 -2.02 20.52
N THR A 425 -31.93 -1.20 21.54
CA THR A 425 -32.73 -1.59 22.70
C THR A 425 -34.16 -1.07 22.51
N ALA A 426 -35.05 -1.31 23.48
CA ALA A 426 -36.41 -0.78 23.42
C ALA A 426 -36.48 0.76 23.29
N ASN A 427 -35.44 1.48 23.73
CA ASN A 427 -35.47 2.94 23.87
C ASN A 427 -34.35 3.68 23.15
N ASP A 428 -33.40 2.98 22.51
CA ASP A 428 -32.21 3.61 21.92
C ASP A 428 -31.62 2.78 20.77
N GLN A 429 -30.90 3.42 19.85
CA GLN A 429 -30.25 2.80 18.69
C GLN A 429 -28.75 3.09 18.68
N PHE A 430 -27.97 2.06 18.40
CA PHE A 430 -26.52 2.06 18.37
C PHE A 430 -26.04 1.61 16.99
N THR A 431 -25.04 2.30 16.44
CA THR A 431 -24.45 1.92 15.15
C THR A 431 -22.94 1.82 15.29
N PHE A 432 -22.35 0.69 14.95
CA PHE A 432 -20.93 0.45 15.18
C PHE A 432 -20.36 -0.70 14.32
N PHE A 433 -19.02 -0.75 14.25
CA PHE A 433 -18.28 -1.86 13.67
C PHE A 433 -18.28 -3.08 14.59
N THR A 434 -18.45 -4.27 14.02
CA THR A 434 -18.61 -5.53 14.76
C THR A 434 -18.29 -6.74 13.86
N PRO A 435 -17.85 -7.89 14.40
CA PRO A 435 -17.50 -8.14 15.80
C PRO A 435 -16.04 -7.78 16.13
N GLY A 436 -15.27 -7.25 15.19
CA GLY A 436 -13.84 -6.98 15.41
C GLY A 436 -12.96 -8.22 15.26
N GLN A 437 -13.42 -9.23 14.51
CA GLN A 437 -12.69 -10.47 14.26
C GLN A 437 -11.64 -10.32 13.15
N ILE A 438 -10.59 -11.15 13.20
CA ILE A 438 -9.54 -11.21 12.18
C ILE A 438 -9.30 -12.67 11.77
N ALA A 439 -8.93 -12.91 10.52
CA ALA A 439 -8.55 -14.25 10.09
C ALA A 439 -7.15 -14.62 10.60
N GLY A 440 -6.89 -15.92 10.75
CA GLY A 440 -5.57 -16.48 11.05
C GLY A 440 -5.36 -16.89 12.49
N GLN A 441 -4.13 -16.74 12.98
CA GLN A 441 -3.73 -17.22 14.31
C GLN A 441 -4.24 -16.37 15.47
N TYR A 442 -4.83 -15.20 15.16
CA TYR A 442 -5.42 -14.28 16.11
C TYR A 442 -6.91 -14.27 15.87
N ASP A 443 -7.70 -14.18 16.94
CA ASP A 443 -9.16 -14.11 16.84
C ASP A 443 -9.65 -12.67 16.69
N TRP A 444 -8.90 -11.70 17.25
CA TRP A 444 -9.34 -10.31 17.41
C TRP A 444 -8.36 -9.28 16.84
N ILE A 445 -8.90 -8.24 16.20
CA ILE A 445 -8.11 -7.17 15.57
C ILE A 445 -7.27 -6.41 16.61
N ASP A 446 -7.82 -6.14 17.80
CA ASP A 446 -7.11 -5.39 18.86
C ASP A 446 -5.84 -6.12 19.30
N ALA A 447 -5.94 -7.42 19.62
CA ALA A 447 -4.76 -8.23 19.96
C ALA A 447 -3.72 -8.27 18.82
N TYR A 448 -4.17 -8.31 17.56
CA TYR A 448 -3.30 -8.27 16.40
C TYR A 448 -2.58 -6.92 16.22
N ILE A 449 -3.23 -5.82 16.54
CA ILE A 449 -2.65 -4.48 16.41
C ILE A 449 -1.72 -4.16 17.59
N ASP A 450 -2.10 -4.56 18.79
CA ASP A 450 -1.28 -4.42 20.00
C ASP A 450 0.07 -5.13 19.83
N GLN A 451 0.07 -6.35 19.25
CA GLN A 451 1.33 -7.06 18.98
C GLN A 451 2.17 -6.38 17.89
N ILE A 452 1.57 -5.78 16.85
CA ILE A 452 2.31 -5.01 15.84
C ILE A 452 3.01 -3.84 16.52
N TRP A 453 2.27 -3.05 17.29
CA TRP A 453 2.82 -1.90 17.98
C TRP A 453 3.96 -2.30 18.92
N MET A 454 3.73 -3.28 19.80
CA MET A 454 4.70 -3.71 20.79
C MET A 454 5.98 -4.28 20.14
N ASN A 455 5.85 -5.12 19.10
CA ASN A 455 7.01 -5.68 18.39
C ASN A 455 7.85 -4.60 17.69
N ASN A 456 7.21 -3.58 17.11
CA ASN A 456 7.94 -2.46 16.53
C ASN A 456 8.66 -1.62 17.59
N GLN A 457 8.04 -1.40 18.75
CA GLN A 457 8.69 -0.69 19.87
C GLN A 457 9.87 -1.49 20.44
N PHE A 458 9.75 -2.81 20.58
CA PHE A 458 10.88 -3.66 20.98
C PHE A 458 12.04 -3.58 20.00
N GLN A 459 11.75 -3.63 18.69
CA GLN A 459 12.78 -3.49 17.67
C GLN A 459 13.50 -2.14 17.77
N LEU A 460 12.77 -1.05 17.98
CA LEU A 460 13.35 0.28 18.18
C LEU A 460 14.23 0.33 19.43
N GLY A 461 13.74 -0.21 20.56
CA GLY A 461 14.48 -0.29 21.82
C GLY A 461 15.80 -1.06 21.67
N ILE A 462 15.77 -2.22 21.02
CA ILE A 462 16.97 -3.03 20.77
C ILE A 462 17.97 -2.29 19.88
N MET A 463 17.52 -1.66 18.78
CA MET A 463 18.40 -0.92 17.88
C MET A 463 19.03 0.31 18.54
N THR A 464 18.24 1.02 19.34
CA THR A 464 18.73 2.16 20.13
C THR A 464 19.76 1.69 21.16
N GLY A 465 19.45 0.62 21.90
CA GLY A 465 20.35 0.04 22.89
C GLY A 465 21.68 -0.43 22.29
N LEU A 466 21.65 -1.11 21.14
CA LEU A 466 22.84 -1.58 20.42
C LEU A 466 23.71 -0.43 19.92
N THR A 467 23.12 0.68 19.48
CA THR A 467 23.88 1.83 18.94
C THR A 467 24.45 2.74 20.03
N GLN A 468 23.82 2.78 21.20
CA GLN A 468 24.29 3.56 22.36
C GLN A 468 25.31 2.79 23.21
N SER A 469 25.25 1.46 23.22
CA SER A 469 26.15 0.62 24.02
C SER A 469 27.51 0.46 23.34
N LYS A 470 28.61 0.65 24.09
CA LYS A 470 29.96 0.37 23.58
C LYS A 470 30.17 -1.12 23.25
N SER A 471 29.58 -1.99 24.06
CA SER A 471 29.58 -3.44 23.87
C SER A 471 28.54 -4.06 24.80
N VAL A 472 27.93 -5.16 24.38
CA VAL A 472 27.08 -5.99 25.25
C VAL A 472 27.75 -7.36 25.44
N PRO A 473 28.19 -7.72 26.66
CA PRO A 473 28.87 -8.98 26.91
C PRO A 473 27.89 -10.17 27.00
N TYR A 474 28.31 -11.37 26.61
CA TYR A 474 27.53 -12.61 26.81
C TYR A 474 27.68 -13.16 28.24
N ASN A 475 27.18 -12.40 29.20
CA ASN A 475 27.16 -12.74 30.63
C ASN A 475 25.91 -12.10 31.28
N ALA A 476 25.80 -12.21 32.61
CA ALA A 476 24.65 -11.66 33.34
C ALA A 476 24.51 -10.13 33.22
N VAL A 477 25.61 -9.39 32.96
CA VAL A 477 25.54 -7.95 32.67
C VAL A 477 24.89 -7.71 31.31
N GLY A 478 25.17 -8.55 30.31
CA GLY A 478 24.49 -8.50 29.02
C GLY A 478 23.01 -8.83 29.12
N ASP A 479 22.64 -9.82 29.95
CA ASP A 479 21.24 -10.13 30.24
C ASP A 479 20.50 -8.87 30.71
N ALA A 480 20.99 -8.27 31.81
CA ALA A 480 20.40 -7.05 32.37
C ALA A 480 20.41 -5.86 31.41
N THR A 481 21.45 -5.73 30.57
CA THR A 481 21.55 -4.65 29.58
C THR A 481 20.46 -4.79 28.52
N ILE A 482 20.29 -5.99 27.94
CA ILE A 482 19.26 -6.23 26.92
C ILE A 482 17.86 -6.12 27.54
N GLU A 483 17.65 -6.63 28.75
CA GLU A 483 16.39 -6.47 29.47
C GLU A 483 16.02 -4.99 29.63
N SER A 484 16.97 -4.15 30.02
CA SER A 484 16.74 -2.71 30.21
C SER A 484 16.23 -2.00 28.95
N TRP A 485 16.64 -2.44 27.76
CA TRP A 485 16.20 -1.84 26.49
C TRP A 485 14.74 -2.12 26.15
N LEU A 486 14.16 -3.16 26.77
CA LEU A 486 12.79 -3.61 26.49
C LEU A 486 11.80 -3.12 27.56
N MET A 487 12.28 -2.73 28.74
CA MET A 487 11.43 -2.40 29.89
C MET A 487 10.51 -1.21 29.65
N ASP A 488 10.94 -0.18 28.93
CA ASP A 488 10.08 0.97 28.63
C ASP A 488 8.85 0.54 27.83
N THR A 489 9.04 -0.27 26.79
CA THR A 489 7.96 -0.83 25.99
C THR A 489 7.06 -1.75 26.82
N VAL A 490 7.63 -2.63 27.65
CA VAL A 490 6.83 -3.51 28.51
C VAL A 490 5.97 -2.71 29.48
N ASN A 491 6.55 -1.71 30.14
CA ASN A 491 5.83 -0.85 31.08
C ASN A 491 4.73 -0.05 30.37
N GLN A 492 5.00 0.45 29.17
CA GLN A 492 3.99 1.14 28.37
C GLN A 492 2.85 0.19 27.95
N ALA A 493 3.16 -1.05 27.56
CA ALA A 493 2.16 -2.04 27.19
C ALA A 493 1.25 -2.44 28.37
N VAL A 494 1.81 -2.54 29.58
CA VAL A 494 1.04 -2.73 30.82
C VAL A 494 0.18 -1.50 31.11
N ASN A 495 0.75 -0.29 31.04
CA ASN A 495 0.02 0.95 31.30
C ASN A 495 -1.15 1.16 30.33
N PHE A 496 -0.93 0.91 29.04
CA PHE A 496 -1.94 0.98 27.98
C PHE A 496 -3.01 -0.12 28.14
N GLY A 497 -2.63 -1.28 28.68
CA GLY A 497 -3.52 -2.41 28.91
C GLY A 497 -3.49 -3.48 27.82
N ALA A 498 -2.48 -3.48 26.95
CA ALA A 498 -2.15 -4.58 26.01
C ALA A 498 -1.58 -5.81 26.74
N ILE A 499 -1.06 -5.62 27.96
CA ILE A 499 -0.67 -6.70 28.88
C ILE A 499 -1.59 -6.64 30.10
N ARG A 500 -2.18 -7.79 30.47
CA ARG A 500 -3.12 -7.92 31.59
C ARG A 500 -2.59 -8.84 32.68
N GLU A 501 -2.64 -8.35 33.91
CA GLU A 501 -2.40 -9.11 35.12
C GLU A 501 -3.61 -9.99 35.48
N GLY A 502 -3.39 -11.05 36.25
CA GLY A 502 -4.46 -11.90 36.78
C GLY A 502 -5.06 -12.94 35.82
N VAL A 503 -4.58 -13.00 34.57
CA VAL A 503 -5.10 -13.93 33.55
C VAL A 503 -4.63 -15.35 33.85
N GLN A 504 -5.58 -16.28 33.96
CA GLN A 504 -5.28 -17.68 34.28
C GLN A 504 -4.95 -18.47 33.01
N LEU A 505 -3.86 -19.24 33.06
CA LEU A 505 -3.46 -20.17 32.01
C LEU A 505 -4.15 -21.52 32.20
N GLY A 506 -4.63 -22.13 31.11
CA GLY A 506 -5.08 -23.52 31.11
C GLY A 506 -3.91 -24.50 31.30
N ALA A 507 -4.19 -25.71 31.77
CA ALA A 507 -3.15 -26.71 32.08
C ALA A 507 -2.20 -27.01 30.90
N ALA A 508 -2.72 -27.05 29.67
CA ALA A 508 -1.92 -27.23 28.47
C ALA A 508 -0.99 -26.03 28.20
N GLN A 509 -1.48 -24.80 28.38
CA GLN A 509 -0.69 -23.59 28.19
C GLN A 509 0.42 -23.49 29.25
N VAL A 510 0.12 -23.82 30.51
CA VAL A 510 1.12 -23.90 31.60
C VAL A 510 2.26 -24.85 31.21
N GLN A 511 1.95 -26.04 30.71
CA GLN A 511 2.98 -26.98 30.26
C GLN A 511 3.80 -26.41 29.11
N GLN A 512 3.15 -25.78 28.12
CA GLN A 512 3.82 -25.21 26.96
C GLN A 512 4.81 -24.09 27.36
N VAL A 513 4.36 -23.10 28.13
CA VAL A 513 5.20 -21.94 28.50
C VAL A 513 6.37 -22.36 29.40
N ASN A 514 6.14 -23.24 30.37
CA ASN A 514 7.19 -23.70 31.27
C ASN A 514 8.23 -24.57 30.57
N THR A 515 7.78 -25.43 29.65
CA THR A 515 8.70 -26.25 28.85
C THR A 515 9.52 -25.37 27.90
N ALA A 516 8.88 -24.39 27.25
CA ALA A 516 9.55 -23.47 26.34
C ALA A 516 10.59 -22.59 27.05
N ALA A 517 10.28 -22.12 28.27
CA ALA A 517 11.21 -21.32 29.06
C ALA A 517 12.33 -22.14 29.71
N GLY A 518 12.13 -23.45 29.89
CA GLY A 518 13.04 -24.32 30.64
C GLY A 518 12.99 -24.09 32.16
N LEU A 519 12.00 -23.34 32.66
CA LEU A 519 11.73 -23.09 34.07
C LEU A 519 10.24 -22.75 34.28
N LYS A 520 9.78 -22.77 35.52
CA LYS A 520 8.40 -22.39 35.84
C LYS A 520 8.22 -20.87 35.78
N ILE A 521 7.47 -20.41 34.79
CA ILE A 521 7.12 -19.00 34.56
C ILE A 521 5.61 -18.74 34.64
N ASP A 522 4.79 -19.79 34.66
CA ASP A 522 3.33 -19.72 34.69
C ASP A 522 2.79 -18.83 35.82
N GLY A 523 3.31 -18.97 37.05
CA GLY A 523 2.91 -18.14 38.18
C GLY A 523 3.24 -16.65 37.99
N VAL A 524 4.36 -16.34 37.32
CA VAL A 524 4.74 -14.95 37.00
C VAL A 524 3.85 -14.40 35.88
N LEU A 525 3.57 -15.20 34.85
CA LEU A 525 2.67 -14.81 33.78
C LEU A 525 1.25 -14.54 34.29
N SER A 526 0.71 -15.39 35.15
CA SER A 526 -0.65 -15.19 35.68
C SER A 526 -0.76 -14.08 36.71
N SER A 527 0.30 -13.74 37.44
CA SER A 527 0.27 -12.65 38.43
C SER A 527 0.67 -11.29 37.85
N ARG A 528 1.74 -11.23 37.05
CA ARG A 528 2.33 -10.00 36.49
C ARG A 528 1.95 -9.76 35.02
N GLY A 529 1.37 -10.74 34.35
CA GLY A 529 0.99 -10.61 32.93
C GLY A 529 2.13 -10.79 31.93
N TRP A 530 3.40 -10.81 32.33
CA TRP A 530 4.52 -10.97 31.40
C TRP A 530 5.79 -11.57 32.02
N TYR A 531 6.59 -12.22 31.19
CA TYR A 531 7.91 -12.77 31.52
C TYR A 531 8.87 -12.51 30.36
N LEU A 532 9.99 -11.81 30.64
CA LEU A 532 11.09 -11.63 29.69
C LEU A 532 12.25 -12.51 30.11
N GLN A 533 12.78 -13.27 29.17
CA GLN A 533 13.96 -14.09 29.38
C GLN A 533 15.05 -13.68 28.39
N VAL A 534 16.18 -13.24 28.92
CA VAL A 534 17.41 -13.00 28.15
C VAL A 534 18.48 -13.95 28.67
N LEU A 535 19.10 -14.72 27.78
CA LEU A 535 20.07 -15.76 28.13
C LEU A 535 21.43 -15.54 27.45
N ALA A 536 21.91 -14.30 27.39
CA ALA A 536 23.26 -13.99 26.97
C ALA A 536 24.31 -14.66 27.86
N SER A 537 24.03 -14.78 29.17
CA SER A 537 24.87 -15.56 30.09
C SER A 537 24.92 -17.06 29.83
N LYS A 538 23.96 -17.61 29.06
CA LYS A 538 23.90 -19.02 28.69
C LYS A 538 24.22 -19.26 27.21
N ALA A 539 24.63 -18.23 26.47
CA ALA A 539 25.00 -18.36 25.07
C ALA A 539 26.17 -19.34 24.88
N THR A 540 26.06 -20.23 23.90
CA THR A 540 27.09 -21.24 23.61
C THR A 540 28.42 -20.60 23.21
N ALA A 541 29.52 -21.34 23.32
CA ALA A 541 30.84 -20.83 22.87
C ALA A 541 30.82 -20.46 21.38
N GLN A 542 30.08 -21.21 20.56
CA GLN A 542 29.89 -20.99 19.14
C GLN A 542 29.11 -19.69 18.86
N THR A 543 27.96 -19.50 19.51
CA THR A 543 27.15 -18.26 19.41
C THR A 543 27.99 -17.03 19.77
N ARG A 544 28.76 -17.12 20.86
CA ARG A 544 29.63 -16.04 21.33
C ARG A 544 30.77 -15.75 20.35
N ALA A 545 31.46 -16.78 19.87
CA ALA A 545 32.56 -16.64 18.90
C ALA A 545 32.07 -16.03 17.57
N ALA A 546 30.87 -16.42 17.12
CA ALA A 546 30.23 -15.90 15.92
C ALA A 546 29.51 -14.57 16.11
N ARG A 547 29.44 -14.04 17.35
CA ARG A 547 28.73 -12.81 17.73
C ARG A 547 27.25 -12.82 17.29
N GLN A 548 26.59 -13.97 17.45
CA GLN A 548 25.18 -14.17 17.11
C GLN A 548 24.25 -13.79 18.26
N SER A 549 22.96 -13.58 17.96
CA SER A 549 21.96 -13.25 18.99
C SER A 549 21.98 -14.29 20.13
N PRO A 550 21.98 -13.87 21.41
CA PRO A 550 21.67 -14.78 22.49
C PRO A 550 20.20 -15.23 22.42
N PRO A 551 19.82 -16.34 23.09
CA PRO A 551 18.42 -16.73 23.21
C PRO A 551 17.67 -15.66 24.02
N CYS A 552 16.61 -15.11 23.43
CA CYS A 552 15.74 -14.13 24.06
C CYS A 552 14.29 -14.48 23.73
N THR A 553 13.42 -14.50 24.74
CA THR A 553 11.99 -14.76 24.54
C THR A 553 11.16 -13.91 25.50
N PHE A 554 10.08 -13.34 24.99
CA PHE A 554 9.12 -12.57 25.75
C PHE A 554 7.75 -13.26 25.69
N TRP A 555 7.16 -13.52 26.85
CA TRP A 555 5.81 -14.04 27.00
C TRP A 555 4.95 -12.99 27.68
N TYR A 556 3.71 -12.83 27.23
CA TYR A 556 2.77 -11.89 27.83
C TYR A 556 1.33 -12.41 27.72
N MET A 557 0.46 -11.86 28.56
CA MET A 557 -0.95 -12.17 28.65
C MET A 557 -1.74 -10.99 28.08
N ASP A 558 -2.42 -11.18 26.94
CA ASP A 558 -3.27 -10.14 26.34
C ASP A 558 -4.55 -9.90 27.18
N GLY A 559 -5.16 -10.97 27.70
CA GLY A 559 -6.36 -10.91 28.54
C GLY A 559 -7.67 -10.62 27.79
N GLY A 560 -7.62 -10.25 26.51
CA GLY A 560 -8.77 -10.06 25.65
C GLY A 560 -9.70 -8.92 26.09
N SER A 561 -10.86 -8.82 25.44
CA SER A 561 -11.93 -7.88 25.77
C SER A 561 -13.28 -8.59 25.77
N VAL A 562 -14.17 -8.26 26.70
CA VAL A 562 -15.53 -8.79 26.71
C VAL A 562 -16.34 -8.10 25.61
N GLN A 563 -16.96 -8.89 24.73
CA GLN A 563 -17.78 -8.39 23.62
C GLN A 563 -19.22 -8.92 23.62
N GLN A 564 -19.56 -9.83 24.54
CA GLN A 564 -20.92 -10.29 24.76
C GLN A 564 -21.13 -10.58 26.25
N LEU A 565 -22.30 -10.21 26.77
CA LEU A 565 -22.69 -10.50 28.15
C LEU A 565 -24.13 -11.05 28.18
N ASN A 566 -24.28 -12.25 28.72
CA ASN A 566 -25.58 -12.86 28.98
C ASN A 566 -25.83 -12.83 30.50
N LEU A 567 -26.77 -12.00 30.95
CA LEU A 567 -27.13 -11.88 32.38
C LEU A 567 -28.50 -12.50 32.64
N ALA A 568 -28.56 -13.45 33.57
CA ALA A 568 -29.84 -13.94 34.08
C ALA A 568 -30.38 -12.97 35.15
N SER A 569 -31.59 -12.45 34.94
CA SER A 569 -32.33 -11.70 35.97
C SER A 569 -33.32 -12.65 36.64
N VAL A 570 -32.95 -13.20 37.79
CA VAL A 570 -33.75 -14.19 38.53
C VAL A 570 -34.37 -13.52 39.75
N MET A 571 -35.70 -13.44 39.77
CA MET A 571 -36.45 -13.04 40.95
C MET A 571 -36.54 -14.23 41.91
N VAL A 572 -36.07 -14.06 43.14
CA VAL A 572 -36.32 -15.00 44.25
C VAL A 572 -37.56 -14.53 44.97
N GLN A 573 -38.60 -15.38 45.01
CA GLN A 573 -39.84 -15.16 45.77
C GLN A 573 -39.89 -16.04 47.01
#